data_AF-A0A6B3B1S4-F1
#
_entry.id   AF-A0A6B3B1S4-F1
#
_cell.length_a   1.000
_cell.length_b   1.000
_cell.length_c   1.000
_cell.angle_alpha   90.00
_cell.angle_beta   90.00
_cell.angle_gamma   90.00
#
_symmetry.space_group_name_H-M   'P 1'
#
loop_
_entity.id
_entity.type
_entity.pdbx_description
1 polymer ?
#
loop_
_entity_poly.entity_id
_entity_poly.type
_entity_poly.pdbx_seq_one_letter_code
_entity_poly.pdbx_strand_id
1 'polypeptide(L)'
;AALEPLQRPYDLARVRLRLAEALLASGAEEGDRARAADLLRLCATVADHLGARPLARSATLLAQRARLTLHSVPRQQTAGPADPADALGLTGRERDVLRLVAAGHTNRRIAEELFISPKTASVHVSNILAKLGVSGRGEAAAVAHRLGLFPAEAGTGPMAG
;
A
#
# COMPACT_ATOMS: atom_id res chain seq x y z
N ALA A 1 7.01 5.43 -28.91
CA ALA A 1 6.11 4.40 -28.37
C ALA A 1 6.46 4.21 -26.90
N ALA A 2 5.51 4.57 -26.03
CA ALA A 2 5.69 4.72 -24.59
C ALA A 2 5.92 3.37 -23.91
N LEU A 3 7.00 3.23 -23.14
CA LEU A 3 7.04 2.28 -22.04
C LEU A 3 6.14 2.84 -20.95
N GLU A 4 4.86 2.46 -20.96
CA GLU A 4 4.10 2.48 -19.71
C GLU A 4 4.89 1.61 -18.71
N PRO A 5 5.27 2.16 -17.55
CA PRO A 5 5.85 1.36 -16.50
C PRO A 5 4.76 0.42 -16.03
N LEU A 6 4.70 -0.77 -16.65
CA LEU A 6 3.81 -1.83 -16.26
C LEU A 6 4.16 -2.14 -14.81
N GLN A 7 3.37 -1.58 -13.90
CA GLN A 7 3.26 -1.99 -12.51
C GLN A 7 2.86 -3.47 -12.58
N ARG A 8 3.85 -4.36 -12.63
CA ARG A 8 3.69 -5.82 -12.62
C ARG A 8 4.02 -6.34 -11.23
N PRO A 9 3.16 -6.04 -10.23
CA PRO A 9 3.42 -6.39 -8.84
C PRO A 9 3.63 -7.91 -8.68
N TYR A 10 2.95 -8.72 -9.50
CA TYR A 10 3.14 -10.17 -9.54
C TYR A 10 4.56 -10.57 -9.99
N ASP A 11 5.08 -9.98 -11.07
CA ASP A 11 6.41 -10.31 -11.57
C ASP A 11 7.48 -9.94 -10.56
N LEU A 12 7.35 -8.77 -9.93
CA LEU A 12 8.27 -8.33 -8.89
C LEU A 12 8.22 -9.24 -7.66
N ALA A 13 7.04 -9.69 -7.23
CA ALA A 13 6.90 -10.67 -6.15
C ALA A 13 7.56 -12.02 -6.50
N ARG A 14 7.41 -12.47 -7.75
CA ARG A 14 8.06 -13.68 -8.26
C ARG A 14 9.59 -13.56 -8.29
N VAL A 15 10.14 -12.40 -8.68
CA VAL A 15 11.59 -12.15 -8.62
C VAL A 15 12.08 -12.18 -7.17
N ARG A 16 11.35 -11.57 -6.24
CA ARG A 16 11.71 -11.58 -4.80
C ARG A 16 11.76 -13.00 -4.23
N LEU A 17 10.79 -13.85 -4.60
CA LEU A 17 10.77 -15.25 -4.19
C LEU A 17 12.04 -16.00 -4.68
N ARG A 18 12.41 -15.82 -5.95
CA ARG A 18 13.60 -16.45 -6.53
C ARG A 18 14.90 -15.94 -5.95
N LEU A 19 14.99 -14.65 -5.65
CA LEU A 19 16.16 -14.09 -5.00
C LEU A 19 16.32 -14.61 -3.56
N ALA A 20 15.23 -14.72 -2.80
CA ALA A 20 15.27 -15.32 -1.47
C ALA A 20 15.71 -16.79 -1.52
N GLU A 21 15.23 -17.55 -2.50
CA GLU A 21 15.66 -18.93 -2.75
C GLU A 21 17.17 -19.03 -3.02
N ALA A 22 17.71 -18.12 -3.85
CA ALA A 22 19.14 -18.08 -4.16
C ALA A 22 20.01 -17.73 -2.94
N LEU A 23 19.61 -16.72 -2.15
CA LEU A 23 20.32 -16.32 -0.93
C LEU A 23 20.37 -17.44 0.12
N LEU A 24 19.32 -18.25 0.19
CA LEU A 24 19.26 -19.39 1.11
C LEU A 24 20.07 -20.60 0.61
N ALA A 25 20.26 -20.72 -0.71
CA ALA A 25 21.03 -21.79 -1.32
C ALA A 25 22.55 -21.54 -1.30
N SER A 26 23.00 -20.27 -1.29
CA SER A 26 24.43 -19.92 -1.38
C SER A 26 25.25 -20.13 -0.11
N GLY A 27 24.68 -20.69 0.97
CA GLY A 27 25.38 -20.88 2.25
C GLY A 27 25.51 -19.55 3.01
N ALA A 28 24.48 -19.21 3.77
CA ALA A 28 24.21 -17.85 4.25
C ALA A 28 25.13 -17.36 5.39
N GLU A 29 25.72 -16.18 5.21
CA GLU A 29 26.07 -15.26 6.29
C GLU A 29 24.79 -14.79 7.03
N GLU A 30 24.89 -14.33 8.27
CA GLU A 30 23.73 -13.87 9.08
C GLU A 30 22.90 -12.79 8.33
N GLY A 31 23.57 -11.93 7.55
CA GLY A 31 22.93 -10.89 6.74
C GLY A 31 22.07 -11.42 5.59
N ASP A 32 22.42 -12.56 5.00
CA ASP A 32 21.68 -13.13 3.86
C ASP A 32 20.36 -13.77 4.29
N ARG A 33 20.34 -14.37 5.49
CA ARG A 33 19.10 -14.89 6.10
C ARG A 33 18.11 -13.75 6.37
N ALA A 34 18.57 -12.64 6.94
CA ALA A 34 17.73 -11.48 7.21
C ALA A 34 17.15 -10.91 5.90
N ARG A 35 17.99 -10.79 4.87
CA ARG A 35 17.58 -10.28 3.55
C ARG A 35 16.60 -11.21 2.83
N ALA A 36 16.79 -12.52 2.92
CA ALA A 36 15.85 -13.51 2.41
C ALA A 36 14.49 -13.43 3.12
N ALA A 37 14.47 -13.23 4.44
CA ALA A 37 13.24 -13.06 5.21
C ALA A 37 12.45 -11.80 4.77
N ASP A 38 13.14 -10.68 4.53
CA ASP A 38 12.50 -9.45 4.02
C ASP A 38 11.88 -9.64 2.64
N LEU A 39 12.60 -10.30 1.74
CA LEU A 39 12.10 -10.59 0.39
C LEU A 39 10.88 -11.50 0.42
N LEU A 40 10.85 -12.50 1.32
CA LEU A 40 9.72 -13.40 1.49
C LEU A 40 8.49 -12.68 2.08
N ARG A 41 8.69 -11.78 3.05
CA ARG A 41 7.62 -10.92 3.57
C ARG A 41 7.00 -10.05 2.48
N LEU A 42 7.84 -9.34 1.72
CA LEU A 42 7.37 -8.49 0.61
C LEU A 42 6.66 -9.28 -0.48
N CYS A 43 7.12 -10.50 -0.78
CA CYS A 43 6.45 -11.41 -1.70
C CYS A 43 5.05 -11.81 -1.19
N ALA A 44 4.96 -12.23 0.07
CA ALA A 44 3.69 -12.65 0.68
C ALA A 44 2.67 -11.51 0.71
N THR A 45 3.06 -10.30 1.12
CA THR A 45 2.17 -9.12 1.12
C THR A 45 1.59 -8.83 -0.26
N VAL A 46 2.43 -8.85 -1.30
CA VAL A 46 1.96 -8.60 -2.67
C VAL A 46 1.08 -9.75 -3.17
N ALA A 47 1.43 -11.01 -2.85
CA ALA A 47 0.63 -12.17 -3.21
C ALA A 47 -0.76 -12.13 -2.56
N ASP A 48 -0.87 -11.71 -1.30
CA ASP A 48 -2.13 -11.55 -0.59
C ASP A 48 -2.99 -10.45 -1.22
N HIS A 49 -2.40 -9.28 -1.50
CA HIS A 49 -3.11 -8.18 -2.17
C HIS A 49 -3.64 -8.56 -3.56
N LEU A 50 -2.93 -9.43 -4.27
CA LEU A 50 -3.32 -9.91 -5.60
C LEU A 50 -4.21 -11.16 -5.55
N GLY A 51 -4.46 -11.75 -4.37
CA GLY A 51 -5.14 -13.05 -4.25
C GLY A 51 -4.35 -14.21 -4.88
N ALA A 52 -3.05 -14.06 -5.11
CA ALA A 52 -2.16 -15.03 -5.73
C ALA A 52 -1.77 -16.14 -4.74
N ARG A 53 -2.76 -16.95 -4.34
CA ARG A 53 -2.61 -18.04 -3.36
C ARG A 53 -1.43 -18.98 -3.61
N PRO A 54 -1.13 -19.40 -4.86
CA PRO A 54 0.03 -20.25 -5.11
C PRO A 54 1.35 -19.57 -4.72
N LEU A 55 1.48 -18.26 -5.00
CA LEU A 55 2.69 -17.50 -4.72
C LEU A 55 2.88 -17.26 -3.22
N ALA A 56 1.80 -16.92 -2.50
CA ALA A 56 1.82 -16.79 -1.04
C ALA A 56 2.21 -18.12 -0.37
N ARG A 57 1.65 -19.23 -0.84
CA ARG A 57 2.00 -20.58 -0.34
C ARG A 57 3.48 -20.90 -0.57
N SER A 58 4.03 -20.59 -1.74
CA SER A 58 5.45 -20.80 -2.03
C SER A 58 6.37 -19.99 -1.11
N ALA A 59 6.04 -18.72 -0.83
CA ALA A 59 6.80 -17.90 0.10
C ALA A 59 6.79 -18.48 1.52
N THR A 60 5.62 -18.91 2.02
CA THR A 60 5.48 -19.53 3.34
C THR A 60 6.25 -20.85 3.45
N LEU A 61 6.16 -21.72 2.43
CA LEU A 61 6.89 -23.00 2.42
C LEU A 61 8.41 -22.79 2.40
N LEU A 62 8.90 -21.81 1.65
CA LEU A 62 10.33 -21.51 1.60
C LEU A 62 10.83 -20.97 2.95
N ALA A 63 10.07 -20.08 3.60
CA ALA A 63 10.39 -19.59 4.94
C ALA A 63 10.42 -20.73 5.98
N GLN A 64 9.45 -21.64 5.94
CA GLN A 64 9.41 -22.81 6.82
C GLN A 64 10.63 -23.72 6.62
N ARG A 65 10.99 -24.03 5.37
CA ARG A 65 12.18 -24.83 5.04
C ARG A 65 13.47 -24.19 5.54
N ALA A 66 13.55 -22.86 5.48
CA ALA A 66 14.69 -22.09 5.96
C ALA A 66 14.68 -21.81 7.47
N ARG A 67 13.63 -22.26 8.19
CA ARG A 67 13.36 -21.93 9.60
C ARG A 67 13.35 -20.43 9.89
N LEU A 68 12.93 -19.63 8.92
CA LEU A 68 12.81 -18.18 9.06
C LEU A 68 11.47 -17.83 9.68
N THR A 69 11.49 -16.97 10.69
CA THR A 69 10.25 -16.40 11.22
C THR A 69 9.85 -15.18 10.40
N LEU A 70 8.71 -15.27 9.72
CA LEU A 70 8.14 -14.15 8.96
C LEU A 70 7.36 -13.19 9.88
N HIS A 71 7.74 -13.08 11.16
CA HIS A 71 7.13 -12.10 12.06
C HIS A 71 7.16 -10.74 11.36
N SER A 72 6.03 -10.05 11.40
CA SER A 72 5.89 -8.66 11.03
C SER A 72 6.77 -7.83 11.96
N VAL A 73 8.07 -7.76 11.66
CA VAL A 73 8.94 -6.77 12.27
C VAL A 73 8.41 -5.42 11.78
N PRO A 74 8.06 -4.48 12.68
CA PRO A 74 7.77 -3.12 12.28
C PRO A 74 8.97 -2.64 11.48
N ARG A 75 8.72 -2.35 10.20
CA ARG A 75 9.71 -1.91 9.21
C ARG A 75 10.77 -1.03 9.88
N GLN A 76 12.00 -1.52 10.00
CA GLN A 76 13.15 -0.62 10.05
C GLN A 76 13.20 0.03 8.68
N GLN A 77 12.63 1.23 8.64
CA GLN A 77 12.55 2.09 7.47
C GLN A 77 13.98 2.45 7.08
N THR A 78 14.49 1.82 6.02
CA THR A 78 15.57 2.41 5.26
C THR A 78 15.06 3.72 4.70
N ALA A 79 15.65 4.81 5.18
CA ALA A 79 15.34 6.20 4.86
C ALA A 79 15.25 6.45 3.34
N GLY A 80 14.02 6.51 2.84
CA GLY A 80 13.61 7.40 1.76
C GLY A 80 12.55 8.35 2.34
N PRO A 81 12.26 9.51 1.72
CA PRO A 81 11.27 10.44 2.24
C PRO A 81 9.94 9.68 2.39
N ALA A 82 9.56 9.42 3.64
CA ALA A 82 8.34 8.70 3.96
C ALA A 82 7.18 9.56 3.50
N ASP A 83 6.39 9.08 2.54
CA ASP A 83 5.07 9.64 2.26
C ASP A 83 4.30 9.58 3.60
N PRO A 84 3.91 10.73 4.19
CA PRO A 84 3.25 10.74 5.49
C PRO A 84 1.95 9.93 5.48
N ALA A 85 1.38 9.63 4.30
CA ALA A 85 0.24 8.74 4.17
C ALA A 85 0.57 7.25 4.35
N ASP A 86 1.81 6.81 4.04
CA ASP A 86 2.25 5.43 4.31
C ASP A 86 2.49 5.22 5.82
N ALA A 87 2.88 6.28 6.56
CA ALA A 87 2.99 6.25 8.02
C ALA A 87 1.63 6.06 8.73
N LEU A 88 0.52 6.43 8.07
CA LEU A 88 -0.84 6.31 8.57
C LEU A 88 -1.49 4.94 8.26
N GLY A 89 -0.76 4.03 7.59
CA GLY A 89 -1.29 2.71 7.24
C GLY A 89 -2.44 2.75 6.22
N LEU A 90 -2.52 3.82 5.42
CA LEU A 90 -3.50 3.96 4.36
C LEU A 90 -3.06 3.18 3.12
N THR A 91 -3.97 2.36 2.59
CA THR A 91 -3.82 1.72 1.29
C THR A 91 -3.91 2.76 0.17
N GLY A 92 -3.40 2.42 -1.02
CA GLY A 92 -3.48 3.35 -2.18
C GLY A 92 -4.91 3.85 -2.46
N ARG A 93 -5.90 2.96 -2.40
CA ARG A 93 -7.32 3.33 -2.57
C ARG A 93 -7.85 4.24 -1.47
N GLU A 94 -7.40 4.05 -0.22
CA GLU A 94 -7.79 4.92 0.89
C GLU A 94 -7.15 6.31 0.76
N ARG A 95 -5.94 6.41 0.19
CA ARG A 95 -5.31 7.69 -0.13
C ARG A 95 -6.10 8.47 -1.18
N ASP A 96 -6.52 7.80 -2.26
CA ASP A 96 -7.35 8.42 -3.30
C ASP A 96 -8.68 8.95 -2.74
N VAL A 97 -9.32 8.17 -1.87
CA VAL A 97 -10.55 8.59 -1.18
C VAL A 97 -10.27 9.76 -0.23
N LEU A 98 -9.21 9.70 0.57
CA LEU A 98 -8.85 10.77 1.51
C LEU A 98 -8.52 12.09 0.78
N ARG A 99 -7.87 12.02 -0.38
CA ARG A 99 -7.62 13.20 -1.25
C ARG A 99 -8.92 13.88 -1.63
N LEU A 100 -9.91 13.11 -2.10
CA LEU A 100 -11.21 13.66 -2.49
C LEU A 100 -12.03 14.16 -1.29
N VAL A 101 -11.89 13.51 -0.12
CA VAL A 101 -12.48 14.01 1.14
C VAL A 101 -11.84 15.34 1.55
N ALA A 102 -10.52 15.47 1.45
CA ALA A 102 -9.78 16.70 1.74
C ALA A 102 -10.13 17.84 0.79
N ALA A 103 -10.49 17.52 -0.46
CA ALA A 103 -11.04 18.44 -1.45
C ALA A 103 -12.56 18.71 -1.28
N GLY A 104 -13.21 18.11 -0.28
CA GLY A 104 -14.62 18.39 0.07
C GLY A 104 -15.67 17.59 -0.72
N HIS A 105 -15.29 16.57 -1.51
CA HIS A 105 -16.23 15.79 -2.31
C HIS A 105 -17.17 14.94 -1.45
N THR A 106 -18.43 14.79 -1.87
CA THR A 106 -19.39 13.88 -1.22
C THR A 106 -19.10 12.42 -1.60
N ASN A 107 -19.57 11.45 -0.81
CA ASN A 107 -19.40 10.02 -1.12
C ASN A 107 -19.93 9.66 -2.52
N ARG A 108 -20.95 10.38 -3.00
CA ARG A 108 -21.46 10.24 -4.37
C ARG A 108 -20.45 10.72 -5.41
N ARG A 109 -19.88 11.93 -5.24
CA ARG A 109 -18.83 12.43 -6.16
C ARG A 109 -17.56 11.59 -6.10
N ILE A 110 -17.18 11.10 -4.91
CA ILE A 110 -16.05 10.18 -4.73
C ILE A 110 -16.31 8.87 -5.50
N ALA A 111 -17.53 8.37 -5.43
CA ALA A 111 -17.94 7.16 -6.13
C ALA A 111 -17.89 7.34 -7.65
N GLU A 112 -18.35 8.48 -8.16
CA GLU A 112 -18.27 8.88 -9.57
C GLU A 112 -16.79 8.97 -10.03
N GLU A 113 -15.95 9.69 -9.29
CA GLU A 113 -14.53 9.92 -9.63
C GLU A 113 -13.69 8.63 -9.60
N LEU A 114 -13.97 7.73 -8.65
CA LEU A 114 -13.21 6.49 -8.46
C LEU A 114 -13.85 5.26 -9.13
N PHE A 115 -14.95 5.47 -9.87
CA PHE A 115 -15.74 4.44 -10.54
C PHE A 115 -16.15 3.28 -9.60
N ILE A 116 -16.67 3.63 -8.42
CA ILE A 116 -17.18 2.68 -7.41
C ILE A 116 -18.62 3.03 -7.00
N SER A 117 -19.24 2.21 -6.14
CA SER A 117 -20.57 2.53 -5.60
C SER A 117 -20.48 3.56 -4.46
N PRO A 118 -21.51 4.40 -4.23
CA PRO A 118 -21.58 5.30 -3.07
C PRO A 118 -21.48 4.56 -1.73
N LYS A 119 -21.98 3.31 -1.68
CA LYS A 119 -21.85 2.44 -0.49
C LYS A 119 -20.40 2.04 -0.25
N THR A 120 -19.66 1.69 -1.31
CA THR A 120 -18.23 1.36 -1.25
C THR A 120 -17.40 2.58 -0.82
N ALA A 121 -17.69 3.76 -1.37
CA ALA A 121 -17.06 5.01 -0.93
C ALA A 121 -17.29 5.27 0.56
N SER A 122 -18.52 5.05 1.06
CA SER A 122 -18.84 5.18 2.48
C SER A 122 -18.02 4.24 3.37
N VAL A 123 -17.86 2.97 2.97
CA VAL A 123 -17.03 2.00 3.70
C VAL A 123 -15.56 2.45 3.73
N HIS A 124 -15.01 2.93 2.60
CA HIS A 124 -13.65 3.45 2.58
C HIS A 124 -13.48 4.67 3.51
N VAL A 125 -14.43 5.60 3.51
CA VAL A 125 -14.39 6.76 4.43
C VAL A 125 -14.39 6.30 5.88
N SER A 126 -15.28 5.37 6.27
CA SER A 126 -15.31 4.86 7.64
C SER A 126 -13.99 4.19 8.06
N ASN A 127 -13.39 3.39 7.18
CA ASN A 127 -12.10 2.76 7.46
C ASN A 127 -10.98 3.79 7.61
N ILE A 128 -11.00 4.85 6.79
CA ILE A 128 -10.06 5.97 6.89
C ILE A 128 -10.22 6.68 8.23
N LEU A 129 -11.44 7.00 8.64
CA LEU A 129 -11.71 7.64 9.94
C LEU A 129 -11.14 6.80 11.10
N ALA A 130 -11.38 5.49 11.07
CA ALA A 130 -10.85 4.56 12.07
C ALA A 130 -9.31 4.53 12.09
N LYS A 131 -8.67 4.53 10.91
CA LYS A 131 -7.20 4.53 10.79
C LYS A 131 -6.56 5.85 11.22
N LEU A 132 -7.24 6.96 10.96
CA LEU A 132 -6.79 8.30 11.36
C LEU A 132 -7.16 8.64 12.82
N GLY A 133 -7.98 7.82 13.48
CA GLY A 133 -8.43 8.06 14.85
C GLY A 133 -9.34 9.26 15.00
N VAL A 134 -10.07 9.64 13.95
CA VAL A 134 -10.97 10.80 13.92
C VAL A 134 -12.42 10.38 13.84
N SER A 135 -13.32 11.24 14.29
CA SER A 135 -14.75 10.97 14.39
C SER A 135 -15.52 11.45 13.15
N GLY A 136 -14.92 12.35 12.36
CA GLY A 136 -15.62 13.02 11.27
C GLY A 136 -14.78 13.26 10.03
N ARG A 137 -15.46 13.35 8.89
CA ARG A 137 -14.84 13.67 7.59
C ARG A 137 -14.12 15.03 7.56
N GLY A 138 -14.60 16.01 8.34
CA GLY A 138 -13.97 17.32 8.45
C GLY A 138 -12.63 17.24 9.19
N GLU A 139 -12.58 16.43 10.25
CA GLU A 139 -11.34 16.15 10.98
C GLU A 139 -10.35 15.38 10.09
N ALA A 140 -10.82 14.41 9.31
CA ALA A 140 -9.98 13.70 8.35
C ALA A 140 -9.37 14.64 7.30
N ALA A 141 -10.16 15.58 6.75
CA ALA A 141 -9.67 16.59 5.83
C ALA A 141 -8.62 17.50 6.50
N ALA A 142 -8.88 17.94 7.73
CA ALA A 142 -7.94 18.77 8.49
C ALA A 142 -6.61 18.04 8.77
N VAL A 143 -6.66 16.74 9.08
CA VAL A 143 -5.48 15.89 9.26
C VAL A 143 -4.69 15.78 7.96
N ALA A 144 -5.37 15.53 6.83
CA ALA A 144 -4.73 15.44 5.53
C ALA A 144 -3.99 16.73 5.14
N HIS A 145 -4.63 17.89 5.37
CA HIS A 145 -4.03 19.21 5.14
C HIS A 145 -2.87 19.51 6.08
N ARG A 146 -3.01 19.21 7.38
CA ARG A 146 -1.95 19.43 8.38
C ARG A 146 -0.68 18.63 8.07
N LEU A 147 -0.84 17.42 7.56
CA LEU A 147 0.26 16.54 7.22
C LEU A 147 0.81 16.79 5.81
N GLY A 148 0.22 17.74 5.05
CA GLY A 148 0.63 18.04 3.69
C GLY A 148 0.51 16.84 2.75
N LEU A 149 -0.43 15.91 3.01
CA LEU A 149 -0.53 14.64 2.28
C LEU A 149 -0.82 14.83 0.80
N PHE A 150 -1.51 15.92 0.46
CA PHE A 150 -1.85 16.26 -0.90
C PHE A 150 -1.47 17.72 -1.13
N PRO A 151 -0.72 18.03 -2.21
CA PRO A 151 -0.60 19.41 -2.64
C PRO A 151 -2.02 19.94 -2.86
N ALA A 152 -2.25 21.19 -2.45
CA ALA A 152 -3.48 21.89 -2.82
C ALA A 152 -3.46 22.04 -4.34
N GLU A 153 -4.01 21.06 -5.05
CA GLU A 153 -4.29 21.19 -6.48
C GLU A 153 -5.15 22.44 -6.63
N ALA A 154 -4.54 23.47 -7.23
CA ALA A 154 -5.16 24.74 -7.53
C ALA A 154 -6.49 24.44 -8.24
N GLY A 155 -7.57 25.00 -7.71
CA GLY A 155 -8.92 24.67 -8.14
C GLY A 155 -9.09 24.81 -9.65
N THR A 156 -9.40 23.70 -10.30
CA THR A 156 -10.18 23.74 -11.54
C THR A 156 -11.62 24.03 -11.14
N GLY A 157 -11.92 25.33 -11.02
CA GLY A 157 -13.29 25.84 -10.99
C GLY A 157 -14.02 25.47 -12.29
N PRO A 158 -15.36 25.49 -12.29
CA PRO A 158 -16.15 25.08 -13.44
C PRO A 158 -16.03 26.15 -14.54
N MET A 159 -15.39 25.81 -15.66
CA MET A 159 -15.58 26.55 -16.91
C MET A 159 -16.83 25.98 -17.60
N ALA A 160 -17.97 26.47 -17.16
CA ALA A 160 -19.18 26.51 -17.96
C ALA A 160 -19.18 27.83 -18.74
N GLY A 161 -19.22 27.72 -20.07
CA GLY A 161 -19.39 28.80 -21.03
C GLY A 161 -19.82 28.19 -22.35
#